data_AF-A0A072PD93-F1
#
_entry.id   AF-A0A072PD93-F1
#
_cell.length_a   1.000
_cell.length_b   1.000
_cell.length_c   1.000
_cell.angle_alpha   90.00
_cell.angle_beta   90.00
_cell.angle_gamma   90.00
#
_symmetry.space_group_name_H-M   'P 1'
#
loop_
_entity.id
_entity.type
_entity.pdbx_description
1 polymer ?
#
loop_
_entity_poly.entity_id
_entity_poly.type
_entity_poly.pdbx_seq_one_letter_code
_entity_poly.pdbx_strand_id
1 'polypeptide(L)'
;MQFALPPRKTSHPPPYARNTSSNALVQRRRRQLQIGAYVILALLTLYLVLRYILLTDADYSGTGPSGIDGPQEIVLVTVFDEDVMSKEYIRMVKTNRNHYAAQHGYKTFYTNTSTYFNLVDPSPSSWSIVPALRHALTIHASSTFFWALSADALITNPALSLEEHILQPLESLMKKDIPVVPPDSVIHTYSHLKPSRTHLILSQDMNNIAHTSFILRNTPFTPSTTDNWAQYFLDAWFDPLYRAYAFQKAENHALEHLVQWHPTVLAKLVLVEQRRFNSYNHATPPVRDSITGITRTHDSMWQGGDLVVNFKECRIDPKRNCEDEMGQYFSLWEKLIGRLEGRTQDFSAPPAAPQKHSEAEVAGRPRFQP
;
A
#
# COMPACT_ATOMS: atom_id res chain seq x y z
N MET A 1 84.12 9.44 77.18
CA MET A 1 83.91 8.07 76.69
C MET A 1 84.24 8.05 75.22
N GLN A 2 85.25 7.27 74.82
CA GLN A 2 85.56 7.01 73.41
C GLN A 2 84.46 6.12 72.82
N PHE A 3 83.97 6.45 71.62
CA PHE A 3 83.29 5.49 70.75
C PHE A 3 83.95 5.53 69.38
N ALA A 4 84.23 4.33 68.88
CA ALA A 4 85.06 4.03 67.72
C ALA A 4 84.46 4.52 66.40
N LEU A 5 85.32 5.04 65.53
CA LEU A 5 85.01 5.44 64.16
C LEU A 5 84.95 4.20 63.23
N PRO A 6 83.85 3.99 62.48
CA PRO A 6 83.85 3.12 61.30
C PRO A 6 84.55 3.80 60.09
N PRO A 7 85.08 3.02 59.13
CA PRO A 7 86.02 3.51 58.13
C PRO A 7 85.39 4.49 57.14
N ARG A 8 86.19 5.46 56.67
CA ARG A 8 85.82 6.46 55.66
C ARG A 8 85.26 5.78 54.40
N LYS A 9 83.96 5.94 54.16
CA LYS A 9 83.37 5.75 52.83
C LYS A 9 83.96 6.81 51.90
N THR A 10 84.50 6.38 50.78
CA THR A 10 85.08 7.23 49.74
C THR A 10 84.00 8.19 49.19
N SER A 11 84.31 9.48 49.21
CA SER A 11 83.43 10.56 48.75
C SER A 11 83.55 10.77 47.24
N HIS A 12 83.35 9.71 46.48
CA HIS A 12 83.19 9.80 45.03
C HIS A 12 81.77 9.35 44.68
N PRO A 13 80.81 10.28 44.56
CA PRO A 13 79.57 9.94 43.87
C PRO A 13 79.94 9.50 42.45
N PRO A 14 79.33 8.42 41.91
CA PRO A 14 79.44 8.17 40.47
C PRO A 14 79.00 9.46 39.75
N PRO A 15 79.71 9.90 38.70
CA PRO A 15 79.33 11.10 37.99
C PRO A 15 77.88 10.95 37.58
N TYR A 16 77.06 11.95 37.92
CA TYR A 16 75.66 12.06 37.50
C TYR A 16 75.59 11.62 36.04
N ALA A 17 74.95 10.47 35.76
CA ALA A 17 74.63 10.10 34.41
C ALA A 17 73.70 11.22 33.90
N ARG A 18 74.25 12.10 33.08
CA ARG A 18 73.54 13.22 32.49
C ARG A 18 72.37 12.61 31.74
N ASN A 19 71.16 12.82 32.25
CA ASN A 19 69.94 12.28 31.68
C ASN A 19 69.93 12.71 30.21
N THR A 20 70.18 11.77 29.31
CA THR A 20 70.36 12.08 27.89
C THR A 20 69.04 12.60 27.37
N SER A 21 69.10 13.75 26.70
CA SER A 21 68.01 14.46 26.05
C SER A 21 67.34 13.68 24.90
N SER A 22 67.52 12.35 24.83
CA SER A 22 66.88 11.45 23.87
C SER A 22 65.43 11.13 24.24
N ASN A 23 65.08 11.12 25.54
CA ASN A 23 63.71 10.89 25.98
C ASN A 23 62.76 12.05 25.67
N ALA A 24 63.27 13.30 25.69
CA ALA A 24 62.47 14.49 25.37
C ALA A 24 62.03 14.52 23.90
N LEU A 25 62.90 14.11 22.97
CA LEU A 25 62.57 14.05 21.54
C LEU A 25 61.61 12.91 21.22
N VAL A 26 61.80 11.72 21.81
CA VAL A 26 60.89 10.57 21.64
C VAL A 26 59.51 10.87 22.23
N GLN A 27 59.46 11.51 23.40
CA GLN A 27 58.20 11.88 24.07
C GLN A 27 57.48 13.02 23.34
N ARG A 28 58.22 13.98 22.73
CA ARG A 28 57.67 15.03 21.87
C ARG A 28 57.12 14.46 20.54
N ARG A 29 57.82 13.48 19.94
CA ARG A 29 57.36 12.79 18.72
C ARG A 29 56.13 11.92 18.97
N ARG A 30 56.04 11.25 20.12
CA ARG A 30 54.82 10.54 20.57
C ARG A 30 53.64 11.50 20.81
N ARG A 31 53.86 12.65 21.47
CA ARG A 31 52.83 13.69 21.63
C ARG A 31 52.37 14.25 20.28
N GLN A 32 53.28 14.47 19.34
CA GLN A 32 52.93 14.93 17.98
C GLN A 32 52.10 13.89 17.21
N LEU A 33 52.45 12.60 17.30
CA LEU A 33 51.65 11.53 16.70
C LEU A 33 50.27 11.37 17.37
N GLN A 34 50.18 11.53 18.69
CA GLN A 34 48.90 11.53 19.40
C GLN A 34 48.02 12.71 19.00
N ILE A 35 48.60 13.91 18.87
CA ILE A 35 47.87 15.09 18.38
C ILE A 35 47.41 14.86 16.94
N GLY A 36 48.27 14.32 16.06
CA GLY A 36 47.89 13.96 14.70
C GLY A 36 46.73 12.95 14.65
N ALA A 37 46.78 11.91 15.50
CA ALA A 37 45.70 10.94 15.61
C ALA A 37 44.38 11.57 16.09
N TYR A 38 44.42 12.47 17.08
CA TYR A 38 43.23 13.21 17.53
C TYR A 38 42.68 14.13 16.46
N VAL A 39 43.54 14.79 15.67
CA VAL A 39 43.11 15.63 14.55
C VAL A 39 42.46 14.79 13.45
N ILE A 40 43.04 13.65 13.10
CA ILE A 40 42.44 12.73 12.12
C ILE A 40 41.10 12.20 12.62
N LEU A 41 41.01 11.78 13.89
CA LEU A 41 39.76 11.33 14.50
C LEU A 41 38.71 12.45 14.48
N ALA A 42 39.10 13.68 14.83
CA ALA A 42 38.21 14.83 14.82
C ALA A 42 37.71 15.20 13.42
N LEU A 43 38.57 15.09 12.40
CA LEU A 43 38.18 15.30 11.00
C LEU A 43 37.26 14.20 10.50
N LEU A 44 37.49 12.95 10.91
CA LEU A 44 36.67 11.81 10.52
C LEU A 44 35.30 11.86 11.22
N THR A 45 35.24 12.23 12.50
CA THR A 45 33.97 12.48 13.19
C THR A 45 33.23 13.68 12.61
N LEU A 46 33.93 14.78 12.31
CA LEU A 46 33.35 15.92 11.62
C LEU A 46 32.79 15.51 10.26
N TYR A 47 33.53 14.76 9.46
CA TYR A 47 33.08 14.23 8.17
C TYR A 47 31.84 13.34 8.32
N LEU A 48 31.83 12.43 9.29
CA LEU A 48 30.68 11.55 9.53
C LEU A 48 29.46 12.33 10.02
N VAL A 49 29.64 13.34 10.88
CA VAL A 49 28.55 14.23 11.34
C VAL A 49 28.04 15.09 10.19
N LEU A 50 28.92 15.65 9.37
CA LEU A 50 28.54 16.48 8.23
C LEU A 50 27.84 15.65 7.15
N ARG A 51 28.30 14.42 6.92
CA ARG A 51 27.63 13.44 6.05
C ARG A 51 26.27 13.03 6.63
N TYR A 52 26.17 12.81 7.94
CA TYR A 52 24.92 12.49 8.61
C TYR A 52 23.92 13.64 8.44
N ILE A 53 24.32 14.88 8.74
CA ILE A 53 23.49 16.09 8.58
C ILE A 53 23.05 16.28 7.12
N LEU A 54 23.99 16.18 6.16
CA LEU A 54 23.66 16.33 4.73
C LEU A 54 22.78 15.20 4.19
N LEU A 55 22.81 14.01 4.79
CA LEU A 55 21.93 12.88 4.42
C LEU A 55 20.58 12.92 5.15
N THR A 56 20.47 13.57 6.32
CA THR A 56 19.21 13.65 7.08
C THR A 56 18.30 14.78 6.62
N ASP A 57 18.82 15.75 5.86
CA ASP A 57 18.04 16.94 5.43
C ASP A 57 16.97 16.64 4.37
N ALA A 58 16.94 15.41 3.81
CA ALA A 58 16.01 15.05 2.74
C ALA A 58 14.62 14.56 3.21
N ASP A 59 14.43 14.15 4.48
CA ASP A 59 13.19 13.42 4.84
C ASP A 59 12.39 13.94 6.04
N TYR A 60 12.91 14.92 6.81
CA TYR A 60 12.23 15.43 8.01
C TYR A 60 11.61 16.82 7.88
N SER A 61 11.83 17.53 6.77
CA SER A 61 11.09 18.76 6.47
C SER A 61 9.69 18.40 5.96
N GLY A 62 8.65 19.02 6.54
CA GLY A 62 7.24 18.84 6.17
C GLY A 62 6.87 19.34 4.77
N THR A 63 7.82 19.38 3.84
CA THR A 63 7.74 19.83 2.45
C THR A 63 7.59 18.66 1.48
N GLY A 64 6.83 17.63 1.86
CA GLY A 64 6.37 16.63 0.90
C GLY A 64 5.36 17.26 -0.08
N PRO A 65 5.29 16.80 -1.34
CA PRO A 65 4.30 17.31 -2.28
C PRO A 65 2.88 17.14 -1.72
N SER A 66 2.05 18.12 -2.04
CA SER A 66 0.62 18.18 -1.70
C SER A 66 -0.19 17.05 -2.33
N GLY A 67 0.24 16.53 -3.48
CA GLY A 67 -0.45 15.49 -4.23
C GLY A 67 0.41 14.25 -4.48
N ILE A 68 -0.24 13.17 -4.90
CA ILE A 68 0.39 12.05 -5.60
C ILE A 68 0.18 12.34 -7.09
N ASP A 69 1.18 12.98 -7.70
CA ASP A 69 1.07 13.47 -9.08
C ASP A 69 1.63 12.47 -10.09
N GLY A 70 1.11 12.57 -11.31
CA GLY A 70 1.55 11.77 -12.45
C GLY A 70 0.89 10.38 -12.54
N PRO A 71 1.10 9.69 -13.67
CA PRO A 71 0.58 8.34 -13.88
C PRO A 71 1.19 7.37 -12.87
N GLN A 72 0.38 6.49 -12.30
CA GLN A 72 0.83 5.51 -11.32
C GLN A 72 0.78 4.10 -11.92
N GLU A 73 1.75 3.27 -11.58
CA GLU A 73 1.62 1.85 -11.86
C GLU A 73 0.72 1.19 -10.82
N ILE A 74 -0.53 0.90 -11.19
CA ILE A 74 -1.52 0.28 -10.30
C ILE A 74 -1.76 -1.18 -10.66
N VAL A 75 -1.83 -2.03 -9.63
CA VAL A 75 -2.23 -3.43 -9.73
C VAL A 75 -3.57 -3.63 -9.02
N LEU A 76 -4.59 -4.08 -9.74
CA LEU A 76 -5.86 -4.53 -9.16
C LEU A 76 -5.71 -5.95 -8.63
N VAL A 77 -5.91 -6.13 -7.33
CA VAL A 77 -5.78 -7.41 -6.64
C VAL A 77 -7.16 -7.92 -6.25
N THR A 78 -7.53 -9.10 -6.74
CA THR A 78 -8.79 -9.76 -6.40
C THR A 78 -8.54 -11.21 -6.00
N VAL A 79 -9.03 -11.58 -4.82
CA VAL A 79 -8.99 -12.94 -4.28
C VAL A 79 -10.38 -13.55 -4.44
N PHE A 80 -10.47 -14.67 -5.16
CA PHE A 80 -11.69 -15.44 -5.33
C PHE A 80 -11.79 -16.55 -4.30
N ASP A 81 -13.01 -17.02 -4.07
CA ASP A 81 -13.27 -18.27 -3.35
C ASP A 81 -14.05 -19.19 -4.29
N GLU A 82 -13.35 -20.15 -4.91
CA GLU A 82 -13.94 -21.03 -5.94
C GLU A 82 -14.85 -22.11 -5.35
N ASP A 83 -14.79 -22.32 -4.03
CA ASP A 83 -15.64 -23.29 -3.35
C ASP A 83 -17.07 -22.75 -3.18
N VAL A 84 -17.22 -21.42 -3.11
CA VAL A 84 -18.53 -20.75 -2.96
C VAL A 84 -18.98 -19.94 -4.18
N MET A 85 -18.06 -19.48 -5.03
CA MET A 85 -18.40 -18.64 -6.19
C MET A 85 -18.59 -19.47 -7.45
N SER A 86 -19.67 -19.21 -8.19
CA SER A 86 -19.89 -19.85 -9.49
C SER A 86 -18.86 -19.39 -10.53
N LYS A 87 -18.58 -20.25 -11.52
CA LYS A 87 -17.69 -19.90 -12.63
C LYS A 87 -18.15 -18.65 -13.38
N GLU A 88 -19.47 -18.48 -13.51
CA GLU A 88 -20.07 -17.33 -14.17
C GLU A 88 -19.86 -16.04 -13.37
N TYR A 89 -19.99 -16.10 -12.05
CA TYR A 89 -19.68 -14.98 -11.16
C TYR A 89 -18.22 -14.53 -11.28
N ILE A 90 -17.29 -15.49 -11.22
CA ILE A 90 -15.85 -15.22 -11.39
C ILE A 90 -15.58 -14.63 -12.79
N ARG A 91 -16.27 -15.12 -13.83
CA ARG A 91 -16.16 -14.58 -15.19
C ARG A 91 -16.60 -13.12 -15.25
N MET A 92 -17.76 -12.77 -14.68
CA MET A 92 -18.26 -11.39 -14.63
C MET A 92 -17.25 -10.46 -13.94
N VAL A 93 -16.75 -10.85 -12.76
CA VAL A 93 -15.76 -10.05 -12.02
C VAL A 93 -14.48 -9.88 -12.84
N LYS A 94 -13.91 -10.95 -13.41
CA LYS A 94 -12.70 -10.86 -14.23
C LYS A 94 -12.92 -9.98 -15.47
N THR A 95 -14.05 -10.10 -16.16
CA THR A 95 -14.39 -9.25 -17.30
C THR A 95 -14.44 -7.78 -16.90
N ASN A 96 -15.09 -7.45 -15.78
CA ASN A 96 -15.17 -6.09 -15.27
C ASN A 96 -13.79 -5.49 -14.93
N ARG A 97 -12.98 -6.25 -14.18
CA ARG A 97 -11.64 -5.84 -13.74
C ARG A 97 -10.67 -5.72 -14.91
N ASN A 98 -10.68 -6.66 -15.85
CA ASN A 98 -9.83 -6.64 -17.03
C ASN A 98 -10.16 -5.47 -17.95
N HIS A 99 -11.44 -5.17 -18.17
CA HIS A 99 -11.86 -4.02 -18.97
C HIS A 99 -11.36 -2.71 -18.33
N TYR A 100 -11.62 -2.51 -17.05
CA TYR A 100 -11.16 -1.33 -16.32
C TYR A 100 -9.63 -1.19 -16.33
N ALA A 101 -8.91 -2.29 -16.08
CA ALA A 101 -7.45 -2.28 -16.10
C ALA A 101 -6.90 -1.97 -17.50
N ALA A 102 -7.48 -2.53 -18.56
CA ALA A 102 -7.08 -2.25 -19.93
C ALA A 102 -7.31 -0.78 -20.31
N GLN A 103 -8.43 -0.18 -19.86
CA GLN A 103 -8.76 1.21 -20.14
C GLN A 103 -7.76 2.20 -19.52
N HIS A 104 -7.28 1.92 -18.30
CA HIS A 104 -6.41 2.84 -17.55
C HIS A 104 -4.94 2.43 -17.53
N GLY A 105 -4.56 1.35 -18.23
CA GLY A 105 -3.19 0.85 -18.26
C GLY A 105 -2.74 0.17 -16.97
N TYR A 106 -3.67 -0.33 -16.15
CA TYR A 106 -3.38 -1.06 -14.92
C TYR A 106 -3.10 -2.54 -15.19
N LYS A 107 -2.52 -3.21 -14.19
CA LYS A 107 -2.33 -4.67 -14.17
C LYS A 107 -3.40 -5.32 -13.31
N THR A 108 -3.71 -6.59 -13.56
CA THR A 108 -4.61 -7.38 -12.72
C THR A 108 -3.88 -8.58 -12.13
N PHE A 109 -4.10 -8.82 -10.84
CA PHE A 109 -3.62 -9.99 -10.13
C PHE A 109 -4.81 -10.75 -9.54
N TYR A 110 -5.00 -11.98 -10.00
CA TYR A 110 -6.06 -12.87 -9.55
C TYR A 110 -5.48 -14.06 -8.82
N THR A 111 -6.11 -14.43 -7.71
CA THR A 111 -5.74 -15.62 -6.94
C THR A 111 -6.96 -16.19 -6.25
N ASN A 112 -6.78 -17.28 -5.51
CA ASN A 112 -7.85 -18.00 -4.84
C ASN A 112 -7.54 -18.17 -3.35
N THR A 113 -8.57 -18.20 -2.49
CA THR A 113 -8.43 -18.50 -1.06
C THR A 113 -7.72 -19.83 -0.82
N SER A 114 -8.03 -20.87 -1.61
CA SER A 114 -7.40 -22.19 -1.53
C SER A 114 -5.88 -22.19 -1.73
N THR A 115 -5.34 -21.21 -2.48
CA THR A 115 -3.89 -21.08 -2.71
C THR A 115 -3.11 -20.86 -1.41
N TYR A 116 -3.74 -20.22 -0.42
CA TYR A 116 -3.11 -19.82 0.84
C TYR A 116 -3.61 -20.63 2.03
N PHE A 117 -4.39 -21.69 1.82
CA PHE A 117 -5.03 -22.48 2.86
C PHE A 117 -4.05 -22.88 3.98
N ASN A 118 -2.89 -23.45 3.63
CA ASN A 118 -1.88 -23.90 4.60
C ASN A 118 -1.25 -22.77 5.44
N LEU A 119 -1.30 -21.52 4.98
CA LEU A 119 -0.78 -20.37 5.72
C LEU A 119 -1.84 -19.78 6.65
N VAL A 120 -3.11 -19.91 6.27
CA VAL A 120 -4.24 -19.27 6.91
C VAL A 120 -4.86 -20.16 7.99
N ASP A 121 -4.93 -21.48 7.76
CA ASP A 121 -5.49 -22.46 8.69
C ASP A 121 -4.87 -22.32 10.10
N PRO A 122 -5.68 -22.33 11.18
CA PRO A 122 -7.13 -22.58 11.25
C PRO A 122 -8.00 -21.31 11.18
N SER A 123 -7.45 -20.18 10.70
CA SER A 123 -8.20 -18.91 10.61
C SER A 123 -9.18 -18.91 9.43
N PRO A 124 -10.22 -18.04 9.45
CA PRO A 124 -11.15 -17.91 8.32
C PRO A 124 -10.45 -17.62 6.98
N SER A 125 -10.99 -18.15 5.87
CA SER A 125 -10.40 -18.01 4.53
C SER A 125 -10.29 -16.56 4.03
N SER A 126 -11.05 -15.63 4.62
CA SER A 126 -10.97 -14.19 4.36
C SER A 126 -9.58 -13.60 4.65
N TRP A 127 -8.83 -14.20 5.59
CA TRP A 127 -7.44 -13.83 5.86
C TRP A 127 -6.50 -14.03 4.67
N SER A 128 -6.88 -14.82 3.67
CA SER A 128 -6.10 -15.02 2.44
C SER A 128 -5.80 -13.73 1.69
N ILE A 129 -6.52 -12.62 1.94
CA ILE A 129 -6.20 -11.31 1.37
C ILE A 129 -4.78 -10.84 1.71
N VAL A 130 -4.28 -11.13 2.91
CA VAL A 130 -2.97 -10.65 3.37
C VAL A 130 -1.81 -11.37 2.67
N PRO A 131 -1.73 -12.72 2.65
CA PRO A 131 -0.71 -13.41 1.87
C PRO A 131 -0.88 -13.22 0.36
N ALA A 132 -2.11 -13.04 -0.14
CA ALA A 132 -2.35 -12.68 -1.54
C ALA A 132 -1.71 -11.33 -1.91
N LEU A 133 -1.84 -10.31 -1.05
CA LEU A 133 -1.18 -9.02 -1.26
C LEU A 133 0.34 -9.12 -1.17
N ARG A 134 0.87 -9.91 -0.24
CA ARG A 134 2.31 -10.22 -0.19
C ARG A 134 2.80 -10.85 -1.49
N HIS A 135 2.03 -11.78 -2.03
CA HIS A 135 2.34 -12.44 -3.31
C HIS A 135 2.30 -11.44 -4.47
N ALA A 136 1.26 -10.60 -4.55
CA ALA A 136 1.12 -9.56 -5.58
C ALA A 136 2.28 -8.55 -5.53
N LEU A 137 2.66 -8.07 -4.34
CA LEU A 137 3.82 -7.18 -4.14
C LEU A 137 5.13 -7.81 -4.61
N THR A 138 5.27 -9.13 -4.50
CA THR A 138 6.47 -9.85 -4.94
C THR A 138 6.52 -9.96 -6.46
N ILE A 139 5.39 -10.29 -7.11
CA ILE A 139 5.32 -10.43 -8.58
C ILE A 139 5.42 -9.06 -9.26
N HIS A 140 4.80 -8.04 -8.70
CA HIS A 140 4.72 -6.70 -9.28
C HIS A 140 5.54 -5.68 -8.48
N ALA A 141 6.77 -6.04 -8.10
CA ALA A 141 7.62 -5.25 -7.21
C ALA A 141 7.91 -3.81 -7.70
N SER A 142 7.81 -3.54 -9.02
CA SER A 142 7.99 -2.20 -9.59
C SER A 142 6.77 -1.30 -9.47
N SER A 143 5.58 -1.86 -9.25
CA SER A 143 4.33 -1.10 -9.29
C SER A 143 4.11 -0.33 -7.99
N THR A 144 3.52 0.86 -8.10
CA THR A 144 3.47 1.86 -7.02
C THR A 144 2.30 1.64 -6.08
N PHE A 145 1.14 1.23 -6.60
CA PHE A 145 -0.06 1.03 -5.80
C PHE A 145 -0.74 -0.30 -6.13
N PHE A 146 -1.34 -0.88 -5.10
CA PHE A 146 -2.09 -2.12 -5.16
C PHE A 146 -3.50 -1.83 -4.66
N TRP A 147 -4.47 -1.91 -5.57
CA TRP A 147 -5.88 -1.77 -5.20
C TRP A 147 -6.44 -3.15 -4.91
N ALA A 148 -6.56 -3.48 -3.63
CA ALA A 148 -7.29 -4.65 -3.17
C ALA A 148 -8.78 -4.36 -3.28
N LEU A 149 -9.47 -5.12 -4.13
CA LEU A 149 -10.90 -5.01 -4.31
C LEU A 149 -11.54 -6.39 -4.25
N SER A 150 -12.48 -6.55 -3.31
CA SER A 150 -13.21 -7.78 -3.09
C SER A 150 -13.85 -8.30 -4.39
N ALA A 151 -13.95 -9.63 -4.50
CA ALA A 151 -14.73 -10.27 -5.55
C ALA A 151 -16.22 -9.94 -5.42
N ASP A 152 -16.71 -9.56 -4.23
CA ASP A 152 -18.09 -9.12 -3.99
C ASP A 152 -18.26 -7.60 -4.17
N ALA A 153 -17.56 -7.02 -5.13
CA ALA A 153 -17.72 -5.64 -5.55
C ALA A 153 -17.64 -5.55 -7.08
N LEU A 154 -18.20 -4.49 -7.67
CA LEU A 154 -18.17 -4.25 -9.11
C LEU A 154 -17.78 -2.80 -9.40
N ILE A 155 -16.89 -2.58 -10.37
CA ILE A 155 -16.56 -1.23 -10.82
C ILE A 155 -17.67 -0.79 -11.77
N THR A 156 -18.45 0.20 -11.37
CA THR A 156 -19.64 0.65 -12.10
C THR A 156 -19.37 1.83 -13.01
N ASN A 157 -18.37 2.66 -12.70
CA ASN A 157 -17.98 3.79 -13.54
C ASN A 157 -16.57 3.58 -14.11
N PRO A 158 -16.44 3.01 -15.32
CA PRO A 158 -15.14 2.72 -15.91
C PRO A 158 -14.41 3.97 -16.42
N ALA A 159 -15.09 5.11 -16.56
CA ALA A 159 -14.48 6.35 -17.05
C ALA A 159 -13.56 7.03 -16.02
N LEU A 160 -13.78 6.80 -14.74
CA LEU A 160 -12.97 7.38 -13.66
C LEU A 160 -11.70 6.55 -13.46
N SER A 161 -10.52 7.16 -13.55
CA SER A 161 -9.26 6.53 -13.12
C SER A 161 -9.08 6.67 -11.60
N LEU A 162 -8.29 5.79 -10.99
CA LEU A 162 -7.97 5.93 -9.56
C LEU A 162 -7.11 7.17 -9.28
N GLU A 163 -6.24 7.55 -10.22
CA GLU A 163 -5.42 8.75 -10.12
C GLU A 163 -6.30 10.00 -9.99
N GLU A 164 -7.20 10.23 -10.96
CA GLU A 164 -8.05 11.43 -10.98
C GLU A 164 -9.10 11.40 -9.88
N HIS A 165 -9.64 10.22 -9.56
CA HIS A 165 -10.76 10.10 -8.63
C HIS A 165 -10.33 10.13 -7.16
N ILE A 166 -9.16 9.57 -6.83
CA ILE A 166 -8.68 9.35 -5.46
C ILE A 166 -7.28 9.92 -5.20
N LEU A 167 -6.26 9.56 -5.99
CA LEU A 167 -4.85 9.79 -5.60
C LEU A 167 -4.41 11.25 -5.77
N GLN A 168 -4.75 11.90 -6.87
CA GLN A 168 -4.42 13.31 -7.14
C GLN A 168 -5.19 14.26 -6.20
N PRO A 169 -6.52 14.15 -6.03
CA PRO A 169 -7.27 15.02 -5.12
C PRO A 169 -7.13 14.62 -3.64
N LEU A 170 -6.26 13.67 -3.28
CA LEU A 170 -6.23 13.02 -1.96
C LEU A 170 -6.18 14.02 -0.80
N GLU A 171 -5.43 15.12 -0.91
CA GLU A 171 -5.32 16.14 0.16
C GLU A 171 -6.70 16.67 0.59
N SER A 172 -7.62 16.84 -0.37
CA SER A 172 -8.98 17.31 -0.12
C SER A 172 -9.94 16.22 0.35
N LEU A 173 -9.64 14.96 0.07
CA LEU A 173 -10.49 13.81 0.39
C LEU A 173 -10.19 13.21 1.77
N MET A 174 -8.99 13.42 2.29
CA MET A 174 -8.54 12.92 3.59
C MET A 174 -9.45 13.40 4.73
N LYS A 175 -10.14 12.46 5.38
CA LYS A 175 -10.86 12.74 6.62
C LYS A 175 -9.85 12.81 7.77
N LYS A 176 -9.68 14.02 8.29
CA LYS A 176 -8.71 14.37 9.32
C LYS A 176 -9.41 14.53 10.66
N ASP A 177 -8.76 14.06 11.73
CA ASP A 177 -9.25 14.15 13.10
C ASP A 177 -10.65 13.54 13.27
N ILE A 178 -10.86 12.38 12.66
CA ILE A 178 -12.09 11.59 12.84
C ILE A 178 -11.77 10.27 13.55
N PRO A 179 -12.71 9.70 14.34
CA PRO A 179 -12.53 8.39 14.96
C PRO A 179 -12.20 7.33 13.92
N VAL A 180 -11.14 6.55 14.16
CA VAL A 180 -10.70 5.47 13.25
C VAL A 180 -11.68 4.30 13.22
N VAL A 181 -12.40 4.07 14.32
CA VAL A 181 -13.51 3.14 14.38
C VAL A 181 -14.73 3.92 14.87
N PRO A 182 -15.77 4.10 14.04
CA PRO A 182 -16.97 4.81 14.46
C PRO A 182 -17.79 3.96 15.44
N PRO A 183 -18.67 4.57 16.27
CA PRO A 183 -18.90 6.00 16.42
C PRO A 183 -17.92 6.72 17.37
N ASP A 184 -17.34 6.00 18.36
CA ASP A 184 -16.78 6.60 19.58
C ASP A 184 -15.33 6.15 19.88
N SER A 185 -14.51 5.86 18.87
CA SER A 185 -13.09 5.58 19.12
C SER A 185 -12.35 6.82 19.64
N VAL A 186 -11.61 6.64 20.74
CA VAL A 186 -10.69 7.67 21.28
C VAL A 186 -9.55 7.95 20.30
N ILE A 187 -9.23 6.99 19.43
CA ILE A 187 -8.13 7.11 18.48
C ILE A 187 -8.64 7.73 17.18
N HIS A 188 -8.03 8.85 16.81
CA HIS A 188 -8.42 9.66 15.65
C HIS A 188 -7.36 9.62 14.56
N THR A 189 -7.77 9.88 13.31
CA THR A 189 -6.83 10.08 12.20
C THR A 189 -5.98 11.33 12.40
N TYR A 190 -4.72 11.30 11.97
CA TYR A 190 -3.84 12.44 12.14
C TYR A 190 -4.25 13.64 11.27
N SER A 191 -4.40 14.80 11.92
CA SER A 191 -4.76 16.07 11.27
C SER A 191 -3.70 16.61 10.30
N HIS A 192 -2.43 16.30 10.55
CA HIS A 192 -1.28 16.81 9.79
C HIS A 192 -0.73 15.81 8.76
N LEU A 193 -1.41 14.69 8.52
CA LEU A 193 -0.99 13.74 7.49
C LEU A 193 -1.05 14.41 6.11
N LYS A 194 -0.06 14.11 5.27
CA LYS A 194 0.07 14.60 3.88
C LYS A 194 -0.07 13.44 2.89
N PRO A 195 -0.63 13.65 1.68
CA PRO A 195 -0.76 12.61 0.67
C PRO A 195 0.54 11.88 0.34
N SER A 196 1.66 12.61 0.24
CA SER A 196 3.00 12.04 0.00
C SER A 196 3.45 11.03 1.05
N ARG A 197 2.92 11.09 2.28
CA ARG A 197 3.20 10.14 3.38
C ARG A 197 2.10 9.08 3.55
N THR A 198 1.10 9.05 2.68
CA THR A 198 0.02 8.07 2.75
C THR A 198 0.45 6.75 2.12
N HIS A 199 0.17 5.65 2.81
CA HIS A 199 0.50 4.30 2.35
C HIS A 199 -0.71 3.35 2.35
N LEU A 200 -1.76 3.69 3.07
CA LEU A 200 -3.00 2.92 3.11
C LEU A 200 -4.19 3.86 2.97
N ILE A 201 -5.01 3.65 1.95
CA ILE A 201 -6.21 4.45 1.67
C ILE A 201 -7.41 3.52 1.63
N LEU A 202 -8.43 3.83 2.43
CA LEU A 202 -9.67 3.06 2.47
C LEU A 202 -10.82 3.93 3.00
N SER A 203 -12.01 3.36 3.08
CA SER A 203 -13.18 4.06 3.61
C SER A 203 -13.63 3.46 4.95
N GLN A 204 -14.49 4.19 5.64
CA GLN A 204 -15.25 3.66 6.77
C GLN A 204 -16.72 3.52 6.39
N ASP A 205 -17.39 2.57 7.00
CA ASP A 205 -18.84 2.54 7.05
C ASP A 205 -19.35 3.05 8.41
N MET A 206 -20.66 2.92 8.68
CA MET A 206 -21.25 3.38 9.94
C MET A 206 -20.66 2.73 11.19
N ASN A 207 -20.16 1.49 11.09
CA ASN A 207 -19.78 0.66 12.22
C ASN A 207 -18.27 0.37 12.26
N ASN A 208 -17.62 0.33 11.10
CA ASN A 208 -16.33 -0.31 10.94
C ASN A 208 -15.47 0.39 9.88
N ILE A 209 -14.20 0.02 9.86
CA ILE A 209 -13.36 0.21 8.68
C ILE A 209 -13.89 -0.72 7.56
N ALA A 210 -14.00 -0.19 6.34
CA ALA A 210 -14.49 -0.92 5.17
C ALA A 210 -13.31 -1.43 4.31
N HIS A 211 -12.69 -2.53 4.74
CA HIS A 211 -11.49 -3.13 4.13
C HIS A 211 -11.74 -3.91 2.83
N THR A 212 -12.98 -3.93 2.32
CA THR A 212 -13.33 -4.66 1.09
C THR A 212 -12.90 -3.93 -0.20
N SER A 213 -12.49 -2.67 -0.08
CA SER A 213 -11.83 -1.87 -1.11
C SER A 213 -10.77 -1.00 -0.43
N PHE A 214 -9.50 -1.20 -0.74
CA PHE A 214 -8.40 -0.38 -0.21
C PHE A 214 -7.21 -0.32 -1.15
N ILE A 215 -6.48 0.80 -1.10
CA ILE A 215 -5.25 1.01 -1.84
C ILE A 215 -4.08 0.91 -0.87
N LEU A 216 -3.13 0.04 -1.19
CA LEU A 216 -1.85 -0.10 -0.52
C LEU A 216 -0.74 0.46 -1.41
N ARG A 217 0.05 1.40 -0.90
CA ARG A 217 1.25 1.88 -1.58
C ARG A 217 2.38 0.88 -1.38
N ASN A 218 3.03 0.50 -2.47
CA ASN A 218 4.24 -0.30 -2.41
C ASN A 218 5.43 0.57 -2.00
N THR A 219 6.23 0.05 -1.08
CA THR A 219 7.47 0.65 -0.61
C THR A 219 8.54 -0.42 -0.63
N PRO A 220 9.09 -0.75 -1.81
CA PRO A 220 10.13 -1.77 -1.88
C PRO A 220 11.41 -1.23 -1.22
N PHE A 221 12.06 -2.09 -0.43
CA PHE A 221 13.37 -1.77 0.10
C PHE A 221 14.36 -1.54 -1.06
N THR A 222 14.98 -0.36 -1.09
CA THR A 222 16.13 -0.09 -1.95
C THR A 222 17.27 0.49 -1.12
N PRO A 223 18.54 0.43 -1.58
CA PRO A 223 19.66 1.06 -0.87
C PRO A 223 19.44 2.56 -0.59
N SER A 224 18.60 3.23 -1.40
CA SER A 224 18.21 4.64 -1.25
C SER A 224 16.89 4.85 -0.50
N THR A 225 16.00 3.85 -0.45
CA THR A 225 14.69 3.91 0.23
C THR A 225 14.59 2.76 1.22
N THR A 226 14.92 3.05 2.48
CA THR A 226 14.87 2.05 3.55
C THR A 226 13.46 1.80 4.08
N ASP A 227 12.47 2.58 3.62
CA ASP A 227 11.08 2.40 3.98
C ASP A 227 10.52 1.14 3.28
N ASN A 228 10.22 0.11 4.08
CA ASN A 228 9.62 -1.17 3.66
C ASN A 228 8.25 -1.35 4.35
N TRP A 229 7.52 -0.24 4.50
CA TRP A 229 6.30 -0.16 5.30
C TRP A 229 5.18 -1.09 4.84
N ALA A 230 4.95 -1.23 3.53
CA ALA A 230 3.86 -2.08 3.02
C ALA A 230 4.03 -3.54 3.45
N GLN A 231 5.27 -4.03 3.41
CA GLN A 231 5.67 -5.34 3.87
C GLN A 231 5.46 -5.42 5.39
N TYR A 232 6.06 -4.51 6.17
CA TYR A 232 5.86 -4.45 7.62
C TYR A 232 4.37 -4.49 8.01
N PHE A 233 3.54 -3.67 7.36
CA PHE A 233 2.11 -3.59 7.60
C PHE A 233 1.43 -4.95 7.38
N LEU A 234 1.71 -5.63 6.26
CA LEU A 234 1.13 -6.93 5.97
C LEU A 234 1.63 -8.03 6.93
N ASP A 235 2.88 -7.98 7.40
CA ASP A 235 3.37 -8.93 8.42
C ASP A 235 2.69 -8.68 9.77
N ALA A 236 2.59 -7.41 10.18
CA ALA A 236 1.92 -7.03 11.42
C ALA A 236 0.44 -7.37 11.40
N TRP A 237 -0.23 -7.21 10.25
CA TRP A 237 -1.64 -7.57 10.11
C TRP A 237 -1.82 -9.09 10.15
N PHE A 238 -0.94 -9.86 9.49
CA PHE A 238 -0.99 -11.33 9.45
C PHE A 238 -0.41 -12.04 10.67
N ASP A 239 -0.05 -11.28 11.71
CA ASP A 239 0.64 -11.81 12.89
C ASP A 239 -0.13 -13.00 13.50
N PRO A 240 0.56 -14.12 13.81
CA PRO A 240 -0.08 -15.29 14.39
C PRO A 240 -0.89 -15.00 15.66
N LEU A 241 -0.52 -14.01 16.46
CA LEU A 241 -1.27 -13.62 17.66
C LEU A 241 -2.61 -12.99 17.30
N TYR A 242 -2.69 -12.18 16.24
CA TYR A 242 -3.97 -11.63 15.78
C TYR A 242 -4.88 -12.69 15.18
N ARG A 243 -4.30 -13.63 14.45
CA ARG A 243 -5.05 -14.76 13.92
C ARG A 243 -5.54 -15.69 15.03
N ALA A 244 -4.70 -15.98 16.02
CA ALA A 244 -5.05 -16.82 17.17
C ALA A 244 -6.06 -16.17 18.12
N TYR A 245 -6.13 -14.82 18.17
CA TYR A 245 -7.14 -14.11 18.96
C TYR A 245 -8.58 -14.37 18.47
N ALA A 246 -8.75 -14.79 17.22
CA ALA A 246 -10.05 -15.14 16.63
C ALA A 246 -11.09 -14.01 16.72
N PHE A 247 -10.72 -12.83 16.20
CA PHE A 247 -11.64 -11.69 16.12
C PHE A 247 -12.97 -12.07 15.45
N GLN A 248 -14.07 -11.50 15.94
CA GLN A 248 -15.43 -11.79 15.45
C GLN A 248 -15.61 -11.55 13.95
N LYS A 249 -14.99 -10.50 13.39
CA LYS A 249 -14.95 -10.23 11.95
C LYS A 249 -13.56 -10.44 11.36
N ALA A 250 -12.87 -11.47 11.84
CA ALA A 250 -11.60 -11.95 11.30
C ALA A 250 -10.57 -10.82 11.06
N GLU A 251 -10.04 -10.72 9.84
CA GLU A 251 -9.01 -9.76 9.45
C GLU A 251 -9.47 -8.30 9.56
N ASN A 252 -10.77 -8.00 9.44
CA ASN A 252 -11.25 -6.62 9.52
C ASN A 252 -11.11 -6.04 10.93
N HIS A 253 -11.61 -6.77 11.93
CA HIS A 253 -11.46 -6.35 13.33
C HIS A 253 -9.98 -6.40 13.78
N ALA A 254 -9.18 -7.31 13.22
CA ALA A 254 -7.74 -7.30 13.44
C ALA A 254 -7.08 -6.03 12.87
N LEU A 255 -7.50 -5.56 11.69
CA LEU A 255 -7.03 -4.31 11.10
C LEU A 255 -7.42 -3.10 11.97
N GLU A 256 -8.68 -3.05 12.41
CA GLU A 256 -9.17 -2.00 13.31
C GLU A 256 -8.37 -1.95 14.63
N HIS A 257 -8.05 -3.12 15.19
CA HIS A 257 -7.18 -3.21 16.34
C HIS A 257 -5.76 -2.72 16.01
N LEU A 258 -5.16 -3.22 14.93
CA LEU A 258 -3.82 -2.84 14.51
C LEU A 258 -3.70 -1.31 14.37
N VAL A 259 -4.63 -0.67 13.67
CA VAL A 259 -4.62 0.78 13.45
C VAL A 259 -4.79 1.57 14.75
N GLN A 260 -5.66 1.13 15.67
CA GLN A 260 -5.87 1.83 16.94
C GLN A 260 -4.67 1.74 17.88
N TRP A 261 -3.94 0.62 17.86
CA TRP A 261 -2.86 0.35 18.82
C TRP A 261 -1.44 0.55 18.27
N HIS A 262 -1.28 0.72 16.95
CA HIS A 262 0.03 0.91 16.31
C HIS A 262 0.10 2.27 15.62
N PRO A 263 0.66 3.29 16.29
CA PRO A 263 0.83 4.62 15.71
C PRO A 263 1.61 4.63 14.39
N THR A 264 2.51 3.65 14.18
CA THR A 264 3.26 3.46 12.93
C THR A 264 2.37 3.09 11.74
N VAL A 265 1.23 2.43 11.99
CA VAL A 265 0.23 2.10 10.96
C VAL A 265 -0.72 3.27 10.77
N LEU A 266 -1.25 3.83 11.87
CA LEU A 266 -2.14 4.99 11.85
C LEU A 266 -1.51 6.20 11.15
N ALA A 267 -0.19 6.40 11.31
CA ALA A 267 0.55 7.50 10.69
C ALA A 267 0.62 7.45 9.17
N LYS A 268 0.19 6.35 8.55
CA LYS A 268 0.17 6.18 7.10
C LYS A 268 -1.23 5.86 6.53
N LEU A 269 -2.25 5.78 7.39
CA LEU A 269 -3.64 5.52 7.04
C LEU A 269 -4.38 6.81 6.68
N VAL A 270 -5.11 6.77 5.57
CA VAL A 270 -6.07 7.78 5.15
C VAL A 270 -7.45 7.16 5.00
N LEU A 271 -8.43 7.88 5.52
CA LEU A 271 -9.84 7.58 5.34
C LEU A 271 -10.46 8.54 4.33
N VAL A 272 -11.23 8.00 3.39
CA VAL A 272 -12.01 8.74 2.40
C VAL A 272 -13.50 8.41 2.52
N GLU A 273 -14.35 9.20 1.88
CA GLU A 273 -15.80 8.99 1.88
C GLU A 273 -16.16 7.63 1.29
N GLN A 274 -17.04 6.90 1.98
CA GLN A 274 -17.46 5.56 1.57
C GLN A 274 -18.09 5.55 0.18
N ARG A 275 -19.08 6.40 -0.09
CA ARG A 275 -19.76 6.42 -1.39
C ARG A 275 -18.79 6.68 -2.55
N ARG A 276 -17.77 7.51 -2.33
CA ARG A 276 -16.76 7.84 -3.34
C ARG A 276 -15.93 6.61 -3.75
N PHE A 277 -15.59 5.73 -2.82
CA PHE A 277 -14.59 4.68 -3.05
C PHE A 277 -15.10 3.24 -2.90
N ASN A 278 -16.13 3.02 -2.08
CA ASN A 278 -16.66 1.71 -1.70
C ASN A 278 -18.16 1.77 -1.34
N SER A 279 -18.98 2.34 -2.22
CA SER A 279 -20.43 2.45 -1.97
C SER A 279 -21.09 1.07 -1.88
N TYR A 280 -22.17 0.96 -1.12
CA TYR A 280 -22.93 -0.27 -0.90
C TYR A 280 -24.17 -0.31 -1.77
N ASN A 281 -24.60 -1.50 -2.16
CA ASN A 281 -25.84 -1.68 -2.92
C ASN A 281 -27.12 -1.49 -2.08
N HIS A 282 -27.00 -1.09 -0.82
CA HIS A 282 -28.10 -0.84 0.12
C HIS A 282 -27.82 0.41 0.95
N ALA A 283 -28.89 1.05 1.41
CA ALA A 283 -28.77 2.15 2.37
C ALA A 283 -28.50 1.63 3.77
N THR A 284 -27.53 2.25 4.46
CA THR A 284 -27.34 1.99 5.89
C THR A 284 -28.46 2.66 6.68
N PRO A 285 -29.20 1.91 7.53
CA PRO A 285 -30.27 2.49 8.32
C PRO A 285 -29.73 3.54 9.31
N PRO A 286 -30.47 4.63 9.59
CA PRO A 286 -30.09 5.58 10.62
C PRO A 286 -30.00 4.91 11.99
N VAL A 287 -28.96 5.24 12.75
CA VAL A 287 -28.75 4.71 14.11
C VAL A 287 -28.94 5.83 15.10
N ARG A 288 -29.83 5.64 16.07
CA ARG A 288 -30.02 6.59 17.17
C ARG A 288 -29.06 6.24 18.30
N ASP A 289 -28.21 7.19 18.65
CA ASP A 289 -27.32 7.07 19.80
C ASP A 289 -28.17 7.02 21.09
N SER A 290 -27.94 6.00 21.91
CA SER A 290 -28.67 5.78 23.16
C SER A 290 -28.28 6.77 24.26
N ILE A 291 -27.08 7.35 24.20
CA ILE A 291 -26.53 8.27 25.18
C ILE A 291 -26.85 9.71 24.78
N THR A 292 -26.49 10.12 23.56
CA THR A 292 -26.69 11.50 23.11
C THR A 292 -28.09 11.76 22.56
N GLY A 293 -28.83 10.71 22.20
CA GLY A 293 -30.15 10.81 21.56
C GLY A 293 -30.12 11.28 20.11
N ILE A 294 -28.94 11.57 19.56
CA ILE A 294 -28.72 12.07 18.20
C ILE A 294 -28.84 10.92 17.19
N THR A 295 -29.60 11.14 16.12
CA THR A 295 -29.68 10.20 15.00
C THR A 295 -28.51 10.42 14.04
N ARG A 296 -27.69 9.40 13.89
CA ARG A 296 -26.59 9.37 12.93
C ARG A 296 -27.06 8.77 11.61
N THR A 297 -26.73 9.44 10.52
CA THR A 297 -26.94 8.97 9.14
C THR A 297 -25.60 8.81 8.45
N HIS A 298 -25.48 7.81 7.59
CA HIS A 298 -24.24 7.56 6.84
C HIS A 298 -24.58 7.36 5.37
N ASP A 299 -23.86 8.07 4.51
CA ASP A 299 -24.04 8.03 3.07
C ASP A 299 -23.24 6.86 2.48
N SER A 300 -23.87 5.69 2.44
CA SER A 300 -23.28 4.45 1.94
C SER A 300 -23.88 3.98 0.63
N MET A 301 -25.13 4.33 0.32
CA MET A 301 -25.86 3.76 -0.81
C MET A 301 -25.27 4.23 -2.14
N TRP A 302 -25.02 3.27 -3.03
CA TRP A 302 -24.59 3.50 -4.40
C TRP A 302 -25.59 4.38 -5.16
N GLN A 303 -25.05 5.33 -5.92
CA GLN A 303 -25.77 6.20 -6.82
C GLN A 303 -25.14 6.14 -8.21
N GLY A 304 -25.93 6.50 -9.22
CA GLY A 304 -25.44 6.56 -10.61
C GLY A 304 -24.24 7.50 -10.73
N GLY A 305 -23.10 6.94 -11.12
CA GLY A 305 -21.83 7.67 -11.25
C GLY A 305 -20.76 7.27 -10.24
N ASP A 306 -21.12 6.58 -9.16
CA ASP A 306 -20.14 6.07 -8.19
C ASP A 306 -19.17 5.06 -8.82
N LEU A 307 -17.93 5.04 -8.32
CA LEU A 307 -16.85 4.23 -8.88
C LEU A 307 -17.13 2.73 -8.71
N VAL A 308 -17.47 2.32 -7.49
CA VAL A 308 -17.66 0.92 -7.10
C VAL A 308 -18.99 0.75 -6.39
N VAL A 309 -19.72 -0.31 -6.71
CA VAL A 309 -20.76 -0.89 -5.87
C VAL A 309 -20.23 -2.13 -5.16
N ASN A 310 -20.47 -2.23 -3.86
CA ASN A 310 -20.05 -3.35 -3.03
C ASN A 310 -21.27 -4.10 -2.47
N PHE A 311 -21.28 -5.41 -2.65
CA PHE A 311 -22.33 -6.31 -2.20
C PHE A 311 -22.04 -6.82 -0.79
N LYS A 312 -21.72 -5.89 0.12
CA LYS A 312 -21.29 -6.21 1.48
C LYS A 312 -22.24 -7.22 2.13
N GLU A 313 -21.65 -8.28 2.66
CA GLU A 313 -22.33 -9.35 3.41
C GLU A 313 -23.43 -10.10 2.63
N CYS A 314 -23.47 -9.98 1.29
CA CYS A 314 -24.48 -10.69 0.48
C CYS A 314 -24.40 -12.22 0.61
N ARG A 315 -23.22 -12.78 0.93
CA ARG A 315 -23.02 -14.23 1.14
C ARG A 315 -23.40 -14.70 2.53
N ILE A 316 -23.55 -13.78 3.48
CA ILE A 316 -23.85 -14.10 4.89
C ILE A 316 -25.37 -14.15 5.10
N ASP A 317 -26.12 -13.25 4.46
CA ASP A 317 -27.57 -13.23 4.57
C ASP A 317 -28.22 -14.25 3.62
N PRO A 318 -28.89 -15.31 4.13
CA PRO A 318 -29.53 -16.32 3.28
C PRO A 318 -30.69 -15.78 2.44
N LYS A 319 -31.18 -14.57 2.71
CA LYS A 319 -32.23 -13.91 1.92
C LYS A 319 -31.68 -13.19 0.70
N ARG A 320 -30.35 -13.04 0.61
CA ARG A 320 -29.66 -12.33 -0.45
C ARG A 320 -28.95 -13.31 -1.37
N ASN A 321 -28.79 -12.91 -2.62
CA ASN A 321 -28.11 -13.71 -3.64
C ASN A 321 -27.11 -12.80 -4.34
N CYS A 322 -25.81 -13.03 -4.10
CA CYS A 322 -24.75 -12.20 -4.64
C CYS A 322 -24.70 -12.22 -6.16
N GLU A 323 -24.98 -13.38 -6.76
CA GLU A 323 -24.94 -13.60 -8.19
C GLU A 323 -26.03 -12.82 -8.90
N ASP A 324 -27.26 -12.84 -8.37
CA ASP A 324 -28.39 -12.07 -8.90
C ASP A 324 -28.19 -10.57 -8.67
N GLU A 325 -27.73 -10.17 -7.48
CA GLU A 325 -27.43 -8.77 -7.16
C GLU A 325 -26.34 -8.23 -8.10
N MET A 326 -25.23 -8.95 -8.28
CA MET A 326 -24.16 -8.53 -9.19
C MET A 326 -24.61 -8.53 -10.65
N GLY A 327 -25.38 -9.52 -11.09
CA GLY A 327 -25.85 -9.62 -12.47
C GLY A 327 -26.65 -8.40 -12.93
N GLN A 328 -27.43 -7.79 -12.01
CA GLN A 328 -28.15 -6.55 -12.29
C GLN A 328 -27.21 -5.39 -12.60
N TYR A 329 -26.22 -5.15 -11.74
CA TYR A 329 -25.24 -4.07 -11.93
C TYR A 329 -24.30 -4.35 -13.11
N PHE A 330 -23.94 -5.61 -13.34
CA PHE A 330 -23.13 -6.03 -14.49
C PHE A 330 -23.83 -5.71 -15.81
N SER A 331 -25.13 -6.03 -15.92
CA SER A 331 -25.93 -5.70 -17.11
C SER A 331 -26.05 -4.19 -17.35
N LEU A 332 -26.10 -3.38 -16.29
CA LEU A 332 -26.08 -1.90 -16.40
C LEU A 332 -24.72 -1.40 -16.88
N TRP A 333 -23.65 -1.99 -16.35
CA TRP A 333 -22.27 -1.68 -16.73
C TRP A 333 -21.98 -2.04 -18.19
N GLU A 334 -22.41 -3.21 -18.69
CA GLU A 334 -22.25 -3.59 -20.10
C GLU A 334 -22.95 -2.59 -21.04
N LYS A 335 -24.17 -2.15 -20.69
CA LYS A 335 -24.90 -1.13 -21.45
C LYS A 335 -24.17 0.21 -21.45
N LEU A 336 -23.54 0.58 -20.32
CA LEU A 336 -22.77 1.81 -20.21
C LEU A 336 -21.54 1.75 -21.13
N ILE A 337 -20.77 0.65 -21.08
CA ILE A 337 -19.59 0.46 -21.94
C ILE A 337 -19.98 0.49 -23.41
N GLY A 338 -21.03 -0.24 -23.81
CA GLY A 338 -21.48 -0.24 -25.21
C GLY A 338 -21.83 1.17 -25.71
N ARG A 339 -22.36 2.05 -24.84
CA ARG A 339 -22.60 3.46 -25.18
C ARG A 339 -21.32 4.29 -25.25
N LEU A 340 -20.38 4.08 -24.35
CA LEU A 340 -19.10 4.80 -24.32
C LEU A 340 -18.25 4.44 -25.54
N GLU A 341 -18.09 3.15 -25.82
CA GLU A 341 -17.31 2.66 -26.96
C GLU A 341 -18.01 2.95 -28.30
N GLY A 342 -19.33 2.85 -28.35
CA GLY A 342 -20.12 3.20 -29.54
C GLY A 342 -20.10 4.69 -29.90
N ARG A 343 -20.00 5.60 -28.91
CA ARG A 343 -19.82 7.05 -29.17
C ARG A 343 -18.45 7.39 -29.74
N THR A 344 -17.44 6.54 -29.52
CA THR A 344 -16.08 6.78 -30.03
C THR A 344 -15.95 6.44 -31.52
N GLN A 345 -16.89 5.71 -32.13
CA GLN A 345 -16.86 5.35 -33.56
C GLN A 345 -17.52 6.36 -34.50
N ASP A 346 -18.39 7.25 -34.01
CA ASP A 346 -19.01 8.30 -34.81
C ASP A 346 -18.23 9.61 -34.62
N PHE A 347 -17.30 9.92 -35.54
CA PHE A 347 -16.81 11.26 -35.96
C PHE A 347 -15.39 11.15 -36.55
N SER A 348 -15.20 10.41 -37.66
CA SER A 348 -14.15 10.69 -38.68
C SER A 348 -14.06 9.59 -39.76
N ALA A 349 -15.06 9.46 -40.63
CA ALA A 349 -14.82 8.96 -41.99
C ALA A 349 -16.00 9.32 -42.91
N PRO A 350 -15.77 9.95 -44.07
CA PRO A 350 -16.77 9.96 -45.13
C PRO A 350 -16.91 8.55 -45.72
N PRO A 351 -18.11 8.13 -46.16
CA PRO A 351 -18.35 6.77 -46.61
C PRO A 351 -17.56 6.48 -47.90
N ALA A 352 -16.75 5.42 -47.88
CA ALA A 352 -16.08 4.91 -49.06
C ALA A 352 -17.12 4.33 -50.04
N ALA A 353 -17.03 4.74 -51.31
CA ALA A 353 -17.90 4.27 -52.38
C ALA A 353 -17.71 2.77 -52.66
N PRO A 354 -18.77 2.05 -53.07
CA PRO A 354 -18.72 0.59 -53.22
C PRO A 354 -17.92 0.18 -54.46
N GLN A 355 -16.87 -0.62 -54.25
CA GLN A 355 -16.20 -1.34 -55.32
C GLN A 355 -17.06 -2.54 -55.76
N LYS A 356 -17.54 -2.52 -57.01
CA LYS A 356 -17.95 -3.73 -57.72
C LYS A 356 -16.68 -4.44 -58.21
N HIS A 357 -16.56 -5.74 -57.98
CA HIS A 357 -16.12 -6.75 -58.95
C HIS A 357 -15.96 -8.12 -58.25
N SER A 358 -16.78 -9.10 -58.64
CA SER A 358 -16.26 -10.28 -59.35
C SER A 358 -17.44 -11.12 -59.81
N GLU A 359 -17.38 -11.58 -61.07
CA GLU A 359 -17.72 -12.95 -61.40
C GLU A 359 -17.00 -13.32 -62.69
N ALA A 360 -16.20 -14.36 -62.59
CA ALA A 360 -15.40 -14.95 -63.64
C ALA A 360 -16.19 -16.12 -64.25
N GLU A 361 -16.25 -16.20 -65.57
CA GLU A 361 -16.77 -17.36 -66.29
C GLU A 361 -15.74 -17.90 -67.29
N VAL A 362 -15.20 -19.07 -66.94
CA VAL A 362 -14.92 -20.27 -67.75
C VAL A 362 -14.26 -20.12 -69.13
N ALA A 363 -13.04 -20.67 -69.28
CA ALA A 363 -12.66 -21.51 -70.43
C ALA A 363 -11.31 -22.24 -70.23
N GLY A 364 -11.29 -23.54 -70.55
CA GLY A 364 -10.14 -24.18 -71.21
C GLY A 364 -9.28 -25.16 -70.40
N ARG A 365 -9.61 -26.45 -70.44
CA ARG A 365 -8.62 -27.55 -70.35
C ARG A 365 -8.01 -27.80 -71.74
N PRO A 366 -6.78 -28.34 -71.79
CA PRO A 366 -6.60 -29.56 -72.57
C PRO A 366 -5.84 -30.67 -71.84
N ARG A 367 -6.20 -31.88 -72.26
CA ARG A 367 -5.64 -33.21 -71.97
C ARG A 367 -4.24 -33.34 -72.59
N PHE A 368 -3.32 -34.07 -71.95
CA PHE A 368 -2.53 -35.12 -72.61
C PHE A 368 -1.87 -36.03 -71.56
N GLN A 369 -2.06 -37.33 -71.76
CA GLN A 369 -1.33 -38.48 -71.21
C GLN A 369 -0.21 -38.85 -72.23
N PRO A 370 0.75 -39.76 -71.96
CA PRO A 370 0.73 -40.90 -71.03
C PRO A 370 1.36 -40.64 -69.66
#